data_AF-A0A4Q5YXF7-F1
#
_entry.id   AF-A0A4Q5YXF7-F1
#
_cell.length_a   1.000
_cell.length_b   1.000
_cell.length_c   1.000
_cell.angle_alpha   90.00
_cell.angle_beta   90.00
_cell.angle_gamma   90.00
#
_symmetry.space_group_name_H-M   'P 1'
#
loop_
_entity.id
_entity.type
_entity.pdbx_description
1 polymer ?
#
loop_
_entity_poly.entity_id
_entity_poly.type
_entity_poly.pdbx_seq_one_letter_code
_entity_poly.pdbx_strand_id
1 'polypeptide(L)'
;MGSTGNGSDAELENHFSGGGFIHEQQRAGQWPDSFLVNGTWNKFIVITPQFITPYWQRAPSSEEVNSVLDYMVQHYKIDTTRIYLLGNSSGGGPVWDYISYNSRYANRIAAAIPFCGTAFPTEEKANIIKYANVPVWGMHNQFDPGVPVKFTMDWVEWINSNPAPNPLAKLYTPPDQGHGVWYMPLTRQFTENGMNIYQWLLTHQRTATKVFAGNDVQITPPTSTAQLNGAGTGPNGTTSFYNWTKLSGPAGGNLSNTSSLNPTVSSLVPGTYTYRLTITDNSGASNSDNVVVHVNPITVRIQAENWAAMSGVQAVGTSLCARLHP
;
A
#
# COMPACT_ATOMS: atom_id res chain seq x y z
N MET A 1 -16.20 10.50 -4.99
CA MET A 1 -17.56 11.09 -4.96
C MET A 1 -18.53 9.97 -4.69
N GLY A 2 -19.19 10.00 -3.54
CA GLY A 2 -20.23 9.05 -3.16
C GLY A 2 -21.44 9.82 -2.68
N SER A 3 -22.62 9.22 -2.76
CA SER A 3 -23.86 9.76 -2.20
C SER A 3 -24.26 8.97 -0.96
N THR A 4 -25.11 9.55 -0.12
CA THR A 4 -25.85 8.79 0.89
C THR A 4 -27.12 8.25 0.25
N GLY A 5 -27.49 7.02 0.61
CA GLY A 5 -28.77 6.42 0.21
C GLY A 5 -29.06 5.16 1.02
N ASN A 6 -30.16 4.49 0.73
CA ASN A 6 -30.64 3.28 1.37
C ASN A 6 -30.28 2.01 0.58
N GLY A 7 -29.57 2.16 -0.54
CA GLY A 7 -29.16 1.06 -1.40
C GLY A 7 -30.29 0.42 -2.21
N SER A 8 -31.49 1.03 -2.25
CA SER A 8 -32.57 0.60 -3.14
C SER A 8 -32.24 0.91 -4.60
N ASP A 9 -32.79 0.13 -5.52
CA ASP A 9 -32.60 0.34 -6.97
C ASP A 9 -32.96 1.77 -7.41
N ALA A 10 -34.02 2.35 -6.83
CA ALA A 10 -34.44 3.72 -7.10
C ALA A 10 -33.41 4.76 -6.62
N GLU A 11 -32.81 4.57 -5.44
CA GLU A 11 -31.80 5.50 -4.93
C GLU A 11 -30.43 5.30 -5.57
N LEU A 12 -30.13 4.09 -6.04
CA LEU A 12 -28.98 3.82 -6.89
C LEU A 12 -29.17 4.47 -8.26
N GLU A 13 -30.35 4.35 -8.86
CA GLU A 13 -30.67 5.02 -10.12
C GLU A 13 -30.58 6.55 -9.97
N ASN A 14 -31.01 7.12 -8.84
CA ASN A 14 -30.80 8.53 -8.52
C ASN A 14 -29.32 8.89 -8.31
N HIS A 15 -28.54 8.03 -7.64
CA HIS A 15 -27.09 8.24 -7.49
C HIS A 15 -26.38 8.26 -8.84
N PHE A 16 -26.80 7.40 -9.77
CA PHE A 16 -26.27 7.40 -11.11
C PHE A 16 -26.82 8.57 -11.92
N SER A 17 -28.13 8.82 -11.97
CA SER A 17 -28.79 9.85 -12.80
C SER A 17 -28.64 11.30 -12.30
N GLY A 18 -28.43 11.51 -11.00
CA GLY A 18 -28.53 12.80 -10.31
C GLY A 18 -27.23 13.59 -10.09
N GLY A 19 -26.23 13.52 -10.97
CA GLY A 19 -25.21 14.59 -11.01
C GLY A 19 -23.81 14.28 -10.47
N GLY A 20 -23.40 13.01 -10.42
CA GLY A 20 -21.97 12.70 -10.29
C GLY A 20 -21.25 13.07 -11.60
N PHE A 21 -20.47 14.16 -11.63
CA PHE A 21 -19.79 14.65 -12.84
C PHE A 21 -19.07 13.55 -13.65
N ILE A 22 -18.39 12.61 -12.97
CA ILE A 22 -17.69 11.51 -13.64
C ILE A 22 -18.68 10.52 -14.30
N HIS A 23 -19.81 10.23 -13.66
CA HIS A 23 -20.87 9.40 -14.27
C HIS A 23 -21.49 10.07 -15.48
N GLU A 24 -21.69 11.39 -15.42
CA GLU A 24 -22.18 12.15 -16.56
C GLU A 24 -21.19 12.10 -17.73
N GLN A 25 -19.89 12.30 -17.46
CA GLN A 25 -18.86 12.16 -18.49
C GLN A 25 -18.78 10.73 -19.04
N GLN A 26 -18.90 9.71 -18.20
CA GLN A 26 -18.90 8.31 -18.65
C GLN A 26 -20.13 8.00 -19.53
N ARG A 27 -21.33 8.42 -19.12
CA ARG A 27 -22.57 8.23 -19.90
C ARG A 27 -22.57 9.01 -21.21
N ALA A 28 -22.00 10.21 -21.21
CA ALA A 28 -21.86 11.02 -22.42
C ALA A 28 -20.71 10.56 -23.33
N GLY A 29 -19.96 9.51 -22.97
CA GLY A 29 -18.79 9.04 -23.73
C GLY A 29 -17.62 10.05 -23.76
N GLN A 30 -17.59 10.98 -22.81
CA GLN A 30 -16.59 12.06 -22.72
C GLN A 30 -15.43 11.72 -21.77
N TRP A 31 -15.54 10.61 -21.02
CA TRP A 31 -14.47 10.10 -20.19
C TRP A 31 -13.37 9.48 -21.07
N PRO A 32 -12.12 9.95 -21.00
CA PRO A 32 -11.05 9.42 -21.83
C PRO A 32 -10.65 8.00 -21.40
N ASP A 33 -10.35 7.16 -22.38
CA ASP A 33 -9.93 5.76 -22.14
C ASP A 33 -8.61 5.65 -21.36
N SER A 34 -7.74 6.65 -21.49
CA SER A 34 -6.45 6.71 -20.81
C SER A 34 -5.86 8.12 -20.76
N PHE A 35 -4.90 8.31 -19.88
CA PHE A 35 -4.16 9.55 -19.67
C PHE A 35 -2.67 9.32 -19.88
N LEU A 36 -2.04 10.19 -20.68
CA LEU A 36 -0.59 10.16 -20.90
C LEU A 36 0.12 10.96 -19.81
N VAL A 37 0.99 10.30 -19.06
CA VAL A 37 1.86 10.91 -18.04
C VAL A 37 3.24 10.28 -18.15
N ASN A 38 4.28 11.12 -18.27
CA ASN A 38 5.68 10.68 -18.37
C ASN A 38 5.91 9.59 -19.44
N GLY A 39 5.30 9.75 -20.62
CA GLY A 39 5.44 8.79 -21.73
C GLY A 39 4.65 7.48 -21.56
N THR A 40 3.91 7.31 -20.47
CA THR A 40 3.13 6.11 -20.18
C THR A 40 1.63 6.40 -20.21
N TRP A 41 0.87 5.57 -20.92
CA TRP A 41 -0.60 5.60 -20.91
C TRP A 41 -1.14 4.86 -19.68
N ASN A 42 -1.95 5.55 -18.90
CA ASN A 42 -2.54 5.02 -17.66
C ASN A 42 -4.07 5.05 -17.73
N LYS A 43 -4.71 4.08 -17.07
CA LYS A 43 -6.18 3.99 -16.96
C LYS A 43 -6.59 3.98 -15.51
N PHE A 44 -7.78 4.52 -15.22
CA PHE A 44 -8.38 4.44 -13.90
C PHE A 44 -9.48 3.38 -13.88
N ILE A 45 -9.54 2.63 -12.79
CA ILE A 45 -10.79 2.04 -12.33
C ILE A 45 -11.45 3.12 -11.46
N VAL A 46 -12.65 3.56 -11.84
CA VAL A 46 -13.40 4.58 -11.10
C VAL A 46 -14.51 3.90 -10.31
N ILE A 47 -14.52 4.09 -9.00
CA ILE A 47 -15.55 3.58 -8.09
C ILE A 47 -16.19 4.75 -7.36
N THR A 48 -17.52 4.78 -7.35
CA THR A 48 -18.35 5.82 -6.74
C THR A 48 -19.37 5.17 -5.81
N PRO A 49 -18.97 4.83 -4.57
CA PRO A 49 -19.85 4.11 -3.65
C PRO A 49 -21.04 4.98 -3.25
N GLN A 50 -22.19 4.34 -3.00
CA GLN A 50 -23.27 4.92 -2.20
C GLN A 50 -23.17 4.34 -0.80
N PHE A 51 -23.22 5.20 0.23
CA PHE A 51 -23.14 4.78 1.62
C PHE A 51 -24.51 4.81 2.29
N ILE A 52 -24.82 3.75 3.05
CA ILE A 52 -26.01 3.71 3.90
C ILE A 52 -25.67 4.35 5.23
N THR A 53 -25.73 5.68 5.24
CA THR A 53 -25.35 6.48 6.40
C THR A 53 -26.61 6.91 7.15
N PRO A 54 -26.75 6.62 8.45
CA PRO A 54 -27.85 7.14 9.25
C PRO A 54 -27.92 8.67 9.18
N TYR A 55 -29.12 9.24 9.22
CA TYR A 55 -29.34 10.68 9.05
C TYR A 55 -28.49 11.56 10.00
N TRP A 56 -28.23 11.08 11.23
CA TRP A 56 -27.42 11.80 12.20
C TRP A 56 -25.91 11.81 11.89
N GLN A 57 -25.41 10.85 11.11
CA GLN A 57 -23.99 10.72 10.79
C GLN A 57 -23.59 11.57 9.57
N ARG A 58 -24.55 11.93 8.70
CA ARG A 58 -24.45 12.87 7.55
C ARG A 58 -23.41 12.54 6.45
N ALA A 59 -22.37 11.75 6.76
CA ALA A 59 -21.32 11.29 5.84
C ALA A 59 -20.70 9.97 6.35
N PRO A 60 -20.12 9.12 5.48
CA PRO A 60 -19.51 7.85 5.89
C PRO A 60 -18.31 8.05 6.82
N SER A 61 -18.09 7.09 7.73
CA SER A 61 -16.90 7.03 8.59
C SER A 61 -15.66 6.61 7.80
N SER A 62 -14.48 6.86 8.38
CA SER A 62 -13.21 6.42 7.80
C SER A 62 -13.12 4.89 7.66
N GLU A 63 -13.73 4.12 8.57
CA GLU A 63 -13.82 2.66 8.48
C GLU A 63 -14.73 2.19 7.34
N GLU A 64 -15.87 2.87 7.13
CA GLU A 64 -16.77 2.58 6.02
C GLU A 64 -16.07 2.84 4.69
N VAL A 65 -15.37 3.97 4.55
CA VAL A 65 -14.50 4.23 3.39
C VAL A 65 -13.43 3.14 3.27
N ASN A 66 -12.77 2.74 4.37
CA ASN A 66 -11.76 1.69 4.36
C ASN A 66 -12.29 0.35 3.82
N SER A 67 -13.52 -0.03 4.18
CA SER A 67 -14.16 -1.26 3.73
C SER A 67 -14.39 -1.28 2.21
N VAL A 68 -14.69 -0.12 1.61
CA VAL A 68 -14.80 0.00 0.15
C VAL A 68 -13.42 -0.23 -0.50
N LEU A 69 -12.35 0.34 0.07
CA LEU A 69 -11.00 0.09 -0.43
C LEU A 69 -10.62 -1.40 -0.30
N ASP A 70 -10.98 -2.06 0.81
CA ASP A 70 -10.72 -3.49 1.00
C ASP A 70 -11.47 -4.35 -0.04
N TYR A 71 -12.74 -4.04 -0.28
CA TYR A 71 -13.52 -4.66 -1.36
C TYR A 71 -12.85 -4.46 -2.72
N MET A 72 -12.42 -3.23 -3.03
CA MET A 72 -11.76 -2.93 -4.30
C MET A 72 -10.49 -3.75 -4.51
N VAL A 73 -9.64 -3.88 -3.48
CA VAL A 73 -8.41 -4.68 -3.52
C VAL A 73 -8.70 -6.16 -3.75
N GLN A 74 -9.76 -6.68 -3.13
CA GLN A 74 -10.11 -8.10 -3.21
C GLN A 74 -10.77 -8.49 -4.53
N HIS A 75 -11.55 -7.58 -5.13
CA HIS A 75 -12.40 -7.91 -6.28
C HIS A 75 -11.88 -7.40 -7.63
N TYR A 76 -10.93 -6.46 -7.64
CA TYR A 76 -10.39 -5.89 -8.88
C TYR A 76 -8.87 -5.98 -8.93
N LYS A 77 -8.32 -6.06 -10.15
CA LYS A 77 -6.87 -5.98 -10.39
C LYS A 77 -6.42 -4.53 -10.28
N ILE A 78 -6.29 -4.03 -9.04
CA ILE A 78 -5.86 -2.67 -8.78
C ILE A 78 -4.37 -2.59 -8.50
N ASP A 79 -3.75 -1.49 -8.92
CA ASP A 79 -2.43 -1.11 -8.43
C ASP A 79 -2.57 -0.47 -7.06
N THR A 80 -2.23 -1.21 -6.00
CA THR A 80 -2.38 -0.77 -4.60
C THR A 80 -1.43 0.37 -4.22
N THR A 81 -0.46 0.68 -5.08
CA THR A 81 0.44 1.83 -4.90
C THR A 81 -0.13 3.13 -5.47
N ARG A 82 -1.25 3.04 -6.21
CA ARG A 82 -1.91 4.17 -6.90
C ARG A 82 -3.41 4.18 -6.62
N ILE A 83 -3.76 4.26 -5.33
CA ILE A 83 -5.13 4.50 -4.89
C ILE A 83 -5.31 5.99 -4.63
N TYR A 84 -6.31 6.60 -5.27
CA TYR A 84 -6.58 8.04 -5.17
C TYR A 84 -7.97 8.28 -4.58
N LEU A 85 -8.09 9.29 -3.73
CA LEU A 85 -9.36 9.61 -3.06
C LEU A 85 -9.85 11.01 -3.43
N LEU A 86 -11.09 11.10 -3.91
CA LEU A 86 -11.72 12.35 -4.33
C LEU A 86 -13.15 12.43 -3.81
N GLY A 87 -13.56 13.62 -3.40
CA GLY A 87 -14.90 13.86 -2.89
C GLY A 87 -15.20 15.34 -2.77
N ASN A 88 -16.46 15.70 -2.97
CA ASN A 88 -16.95 17.07 -2.96
C ASN A 88 -17.95 17.30 -1.84
N SER A 89 -17.92 18.49 -1.21
CA SER A 89 -18.87 18.89 -0.15
C SER A 89 -18.93 17.85 0.98
N SER A 90 -20.10 17.27 1.27
CA SER A 90 -20.28 16.18 2.23
C SER A 90 -19.44 14.94 1.92
N GLY A 91 -19.09 14.71 0.65
CA GLY A 91 -18.14 13.68 0.23
C GLY A 91 -16.67 14.11 0.33
N GLY A 92 -16.38 15.42 0.38
CA GLY A 92 -15.05 15.97 0.59
C GLY A 92 -14.61 15.88 2.05
N GLY A 93 -15.56 15.90 3.00
CA GLY A 93 -15.30 15.65 4.42
C GLY A 93 -14.65 14.28 4.67
N PRO A 94 -15.28 13.17 4.27
CA PRO A 94 -14.70 11.83 4.36
C PRO A 94 -13.35 11.66 3.67
N VAL A 95 -13.03 12.44 2.63
CA VAL A 95 -11.67 12.42 2.05
C VAL A 95 -10.67 12.89 3.09
N TRP A 96 -10.90 14.06 3.68
CA TRP A 96 -10.07 14.60 4.76
C TRP A 96 -10.01 13.65 5.96
N ASP A 97 -11.17 13.24 6.47
CA ASP A 97 -11.25 12.38 7.66
C ASP A 97 -10.58 11.02 7.43
N TYR A 98 -10.65 10.44 6.23
CA TYR A 98 -9.99 9.17 5.92
C TYR A 98 -8.47 9.29 5.95
N ILE A 99 -7.90 10.26 5.20
CA ILE A 99 -6.45 10.45 5.11
C ILE A 99 -5.84 10.99 6.40
N SER A 100 -6.66 11.56 7.29
CA SER A 100 -6.24 12.03 8.61
C SER A 100 -6.64 11.10 9.75
N TYR A 101 -7.22 9.93 9.50
CA TYR A 101 -7.78 9.10 10.56
C TYR A 101 -6.68 8.45 11.41
N ASN A 102 -5.74 7.80 10.74
CA ASN A 102 -4.52 7.25 11.32
C ASN A 102 -3.51 7.02 10.19
N SER A 103 -2.26 6.75 10.58
CA SER A 103 -1.18 6.47 9.64
C SER A 103 -1.49 5.30 8.71
N ARG A 104 -2.11 4.21 9.20
CA ARG A 104 -2.44 3.04 8.37
C ARG A 104 -3.33 3.43 7.19
N TYR A 105 -4.33 4.29 7.41
CA TYR A 105 -5.28 4.70 6.37
C TYR A 105 -4.66 5.74 5.43
N ALA A 106 -3.95 6.72 5.98
CA ALA A 106 -3.19 7.69 5.20
C ALA A 106 -2.23 7.00 4.23
N ASN A 107 -1.50 6.00 4.73
CA ASN A 107 -0.59 5.16 3.95
C ASN A 107 -1.29 4.11 3.11
N ARG A 108 -2.58 4.26 2.76
CA ARG A 108 -3.19 3.54 1.64
C ARG A 108 -3.32 4.42 0.40
N ILE A 109 -3.22 5.74 0.54
CA ILE A 109 -3.57 6.71 -0.48
C ILE A 109 -2.31 7.30 -1.11
N ALA A 110 -2.27 7.31 -2.43
CA ALA A 110 -1.16 7.87 -3.22
C ALA A 110 -1.31 9.36 -3.46
N ALA A 111 -2.53 9.88 -3.52
CA ALA A 111 -2.85 11.30 -3.51
C ALA A 111 -4.35 11.51 -3.26
N ALA A 112 -4.72 12.68 -2.73
CA ALA A 112 -6.11 13.03 -2.45
C ALA A 112 -6.49 14.44 -2.96
N ILE A 113 -7.74 14.58 -3.41
CA ILE A 113 -8.32 15.87 -3.83
C ILE A 113 -9.69 16.04 -3.15
N PRO A 114 -9.71 16.69 -1.98
CA PRO A 114 -10.94 17.13 -1.35
C PRO A 114 -11.41 18.46 -1.95
N PHE A 115 -12.64 18.47 -2.48
CA PHE A 115 -13.32 19.68 -2.95
C PHE A 115 -14.26 20.18 -1.85
N CYS A 116 -14.00 21.38 -1.32
CA CYS A 116 -14.80 22.10 -0.33
C CYS A 116 -15.40 21.20 0.76
N GLY A 117 -14.55 20.36 1.36
CA GLY A 117 -14.94 19.29 2.28
C GLY A 117 -15.40 19.81 3.64
N THR A 118 -16.38 19.12 4.24
CA THR A 118 -17.01 19.49 5.51
C THR A 118 -16.24 19.10 6.77
N ALA A 119 -15.12 18.38 6.66
CA ALA A 119 -14.34 17.93 7.81
C ALA A 119 -13.61 19.09 8.48
N PHE A 120 -13.84 19.24 9.78
CA PHE A 120 -13.18 20.26 10.59
C PHE A 120 -11.68 19.94 10.72
N PRO A 121 -10.79 20.89 10.36
CA PRO A 121 -9.35 20.69 10.46
C PRO A 121 -8.89 20.74 11.92
N THR A 122 -7.88 19.94 12.27
CA THR A 122 -7.06 20.13 13.47
C THR A 122 -5.59 19.90 13.14
N GLU A 123 -4.68 20.50 13.89
CA GLU A 123 -3.24 20.30 13.68
C GLU A 123 -2.83 18.83 13.87
N GLU A 124 -3.42 18.14 14.85
CA GLU A 124 -3.21 16.70 15.08
C GLU A 124 -3.57 15.86 13.85
N LYS A 125 -4.74 16.11 13.26
CA LYS A 125 -5.18 15.42 12.05
C LYS A 125 -4.30 15.77 10.84
N ALA A 126 -3.94 17.04 10.68
CA ALA A 126 -3.06 17.48 9.60
C ALA A 126 -1.66 16.83 9.69
N ASN A 127 -1.15 16.64 10.90
CA ASN A 127 0.12 15.94 11.15
C ASN A 127 0.11 14.49 10.65
N ILE A 128 -1.01 13.78 10.74
CA ILE A 128 -1.13 12.42 10.19
C ILE A 128 -0.90 12.41 8.67
N ILE A 129 -1.51 13.35 7.96
CA ILE A 129 -1.35 13.50 6.50
C ILE A 129 0.09 13.86 6.15
N LYS A 130 0.67 14.84 6.88
CA LYS A 130 2.04 15.32 6.72
C LYS A 130 3.07 14.21 6.93
N TYR A 131 2.99 13.45 8.02
CA TYR A 131 3.96 12.39 8.32
C TYR A 131 3.76 11.12 7.49
N ALA A 132 2.56 10.88 6.98
CA ALA A 132 2.33 9.87 5.94
C ALA A 132 2.77 10.34 4.54
N ASN A 133 3.18 11.62 4.40
CA ASN A 133 3.60 12.25 3.17
C ASN A 133 2.58 12.09 2.03
N VAL A 134 1.28 12.20 2.35
CA VAL A 134 0.20 12.08 1.37
C VAL A 134 0.12 13.38 0.55
N PRO A 135 0.33 13.33 -0.78
CA PRO A 135 0.12 14.48 -1.65
C PRO A 135 -1.36 14.89 -1.65
N VAL A 136 -1.63 16.15 -1.35
CA VAL A 136 -2.99 16.70 -1.29
C VAL A 136 -3.12 17.91 -2.18
N TRP A 137 -4.24 18.02 -2.88
CA TRP A 137 -4.66 19.23 -3.57
C TRP A 137 -6.03 19.68 -3.07
N GLY A 138 -6.04 20.54 -2.06
CA GLY A 138 -7.26 21.12 -1.51
C GLY A 138 -7.83 22.16 -2.46
N MET A 139 -9.12 22.06 -2.77
CA MET A 139 -9.79 22.97 -3.69
C MET A 139 -11.05 23.53 -3.05
N HIS A 140 -11.23 24.85 -3.07
CA HIS A 140 -12.36 25.51 -2.38
C HIS A 140 -12.59 26.93 -2.92
N ASN A 141 -13.82 27.30 -3.27
CA ASN A 141 -14.12 28.67 -3.70
C ASN A 141 -13.93 29.68 -2.55
N GLN A 142 -13.41 30.87 -2.82
CA GLN A 142 -13.10 31.87 -1.77
C GLN A 142 -14.33 32.34 -1.00
N PHE A 143 -15.48 32.43 -1.66
CA PHE A 143 -16.71 32.95 -1.08
C PHE A 143 -17.81 31.88 -1.02
N ASP A 144 -17.42 30.62 -0.80
CA ASP A 144 -18.34 29.50 -0.66
C ASP A 144 -19.36 29.76 0.48
N PRO A 145 -20.68 29.76 0.18
CA PRO A 145 -21.72 30.05 1.16
C PRO A 145 -22.14 28.81 1.98
N GLY A 146 -21.73 27.61 1.56
CA GLY A 146 -22.11 26.34 2.18
C GLY A 146 -21.08 25.83 3.19
N VAL A 147 -19.79 25.85 2.82
CA VAL A 147 -18.69 25.44 3.70
C VAL A 147 -17.66 26.57 3.77
N PRO A 148 -17.20 26.99 4.97
CA PRO A 148 -16.17 28.02 5.05
C PRO A 148 -14.86 27.60 4.37
N VAL A 149 -14.38 28.40 3.42
CA VAL A 149 -13.07 28.21 2.76
C VAL A 149 -11.92 28.00 3.74
N LYS A 150 -12.02 28.63 4.91
CA LYS A 150 -11.08 28.52 6.03
C LYS A 150 -10.77 27.08 6.39
N PHE A 151 -11.72 26.15 6.28
CA PHE A 151 -11.46 24.74 6.59
C PHE A 151 -10.37 24.16 5.69
N THR A 152 -10.45 24.39 4.38
CA THR A 152 -9.44 23.89 3.43
C THR A 152 -8.12 24.65 3.56
N MET A 153 -8.17 25.96 3.84
CA MET A 153 -6.96 26.74 4.09
C MET A 153 -6.19 26.21 5.31
N ASP A 154 -6.87 25.93 6.41
CA ASP A 154 -6.26 25.44 7.66
C ASP A 154 -5.67 24.05 7.50
N TRP A 155 -6.37 23.15 6.80
CA TRP A 155 -5.80 21.85 6.44
C TRP A 155 -4.48 22.02 5.70
N VAL A 156 -4.45 22.82 4.63
CA VAL A 156 -3.24 22.99 3.81
C VAL A 156 -2.12 23.69 4.59
N GLU A 157 -2.45 24.72 5.37
CA GLU A 157 -1.50 25.44 6.23
C GLU A 157 -0.84 24.50 7.24
N TRP A 158 -1.63 23.72 7.99
CA TRP A 158 -1.09 22.82 9.01
C TRP A 158 -0.34 21.62 8.42
N ILE A 159 -0.78 21.08 7.27
CA ILE A 159 0.00 20.06 6.55
C ILE A 159 1.37 20.59 6.16
N ASN A 160 1.44 21.83 5.67
CA ASN A 160 2.68 22.45 5.20
C ASN A 160 3.54 23.07 6.33
N SER A 161 3.09 22.99 7.58
CA SER A 161 3.84 23.47 8.74
C SER A 161 5.16 22.71 8.91
N ASN A 162 6.18 23.34 9.51
CA ASN A 162 7.49 22.71 9.67
C ASN A 162 7.47 21.49 10.64
N PRO A 163 8.18 20.39 10.33
CA PRO A 163 8.83 20.10 9.04
C PRO A 163 7.80 19.85 7.94
N ALA A 164 7.93 20.51 6.79
CA ALA A 164 6.97 20.38 5.71
C ALA A 164 7.15 19.06 4.93
N PRO A 165 6.06 18.45 4.40
CA PRO A 165 6.13 17.26 3.56
C PRO A 165 6.71 17.58 2.17
N ASN A 166 7.07 16.53 1.41
CA ASN A 166 7.48 16.65 0.02
C ASN A 166 6.74 15.62 -0.85
N PRO A 167 5.80 16.05 -1.71
CA PRO A 167 5.50 17.43 -2.08
C PRO A 167 4.67 18.18 -1.03
N LEU A 168 4.70 19.52 -1.09
CA LEU A 168 3.79 20.37 -0.32
C LEU A 168 2.33 20.13 -0.74
N ALA A 169 1.41 20.22 0.22
CA ALA A 169 -0.02 20.27 -0.07
C ALA A 169 -0.34 21.53 -0.87
N LYS A 170 -1.17 21.37 -1.90
CA LYS A 170 -1.58 22.42 -2.83
C LYS A 170 -2.93 23.00 -2.43
N LEU A 171 -3.15 24.27 -2.74
CA LEU A 171 -4.41 24.98 -2.53
C LEU A 171 -4.87 25.64 -3.83
N TYR A 172 -6.13 25.42 -4.22
CA TYR A 172 -6.79 26.15 -5.30
C TYR A 172 -8.03 26.86 -4.77
N THR A 173 -7.99 28.20 -4.75
CA THR A 173 -9.06 29.05 -4.23
C THR A 173 -9.47 30.15 -5.22
N PRO A 174 -10.28 29.84 -6.24
CA PRO A 174 -10.74 30.84 -7.18
C PRO A 174 -11.71 31.82 -6.49
N PRO A 175 -11.76 33.09 -6.93
CA PRO A 175 -12.62 34.13 -6.36
C PRO A 175 -14.09 33.98 -6.82
N ASP A 176 -14.72 32.86 -6.49
CA ASP A 176 -16.09 32.49 -6.85
C ASP A 176 -16.98 32.43 -5.58
N GLN A 177 -18.27 32.72 -5.74
CA GLN A 177 -19.32 32.70 -4.71
C GLN A 177 -20.17 31.41 -4.74
N GLY A 178 -19.94 30.51 -5.70
CA GLY A 178 -20.61 29.22 -5.74
C GLY A 178 -20.05 28.23 -4.73
N HIS A 179 -20.85 27.26 -4.32
CA HIS A 179 -20.38 26.11 -3.53
C HIS A 179 -19.59 25.09 -4.40
N GLY A 180 -19.88 25.04 -5.70
CA GLY A 180 -19.41 23.99 -6.62
C GLY A 180 -18.01 24.19 -7.19
N VAL A 181 -16.96 24.25 -6.37
CA VAL A 181 -15.56 24.39 -6.88
C VAL A 181 -15.14 23.24 -7.80
N TRP A 182 -15.76 22.07 -7.68
CA TRP A 182 -15.39 20.85 -8.39
C TRP A 182 -15.77 20.83 -9.88
N TYR A 183 -16.71 21.68 -10.34
CA TYR A 183 -17.19 21.64 -11.72
C TYR A 183 -16.06 21.86 -12.72
N MET A 184 -15.23 22.89 -12.55
CA MET A 184 -14.14 23.19 -13.49
C MET A 184 -12.99 22.16 -13.41
N PRO A 185 -12.45 21.81 -12.23
CA PRO A 185 -11.41 20.79 -12.08
C PRO A 185 -11.73 19.43 -12.71
N LEU A 186 -12.98 18.96 -12.56
CA LEU A 186 -13.35 17.64 -13.04
C LEU A 186 -13.47 17.55 -14.58
N THR A 187 -13.70 18.67 -15.28
CA THR A 187 -13.86 18.73 -16.75
C THR A 187 -12.59 18.45 -17.57
N ARG A 188 -11.43 18.36 -16.93
CA ARG A 188 -10.09 18.34 -17.57
C ARG A 188 -9.67 19.66 -18.22
N GLN A 189 -10.54 20.68 -18.28
CA GLN A 189 -10.17 22.01 -18.79
C GLN A 189 -9.30 22.78 -17.81
N PHE A 190 -9.51 22.54 -16.51
CA PHE A 190 -8.59 23.03 -15.49
C PHE A 190 -7.24 22.32 -15.60
N THR A 191 -6.19 23.11 -15.74
CA THR A 191 -4.81 22.62 -15.71
C THR A 191 -3.95 23.51 -14.84
N GLU A 192 -3.03 22.92 -14.11
CA GLU A 192 -1.92 23.63 -13.47
C GLU A 192 -0.61 23.01 -13.95
N ASN A 193 0.34 23.84 -14.38
CA ASN A 193 1.61 23.38 -14.96
C ASN A 193 1.43 22.38 -16.11
N GLY A 194 0.41 22.62 -16.95
CA GLY A 194 0.11 21.77 -18.12
C GLY A 194 -0.52 20.41 -17.80
N MET A 195 -0.88 20.15 -16.54
CA MET A 195 -1.54 18.90 -16.13
C MET A 195 -2.94 19.19 -15.56
N ASN A 196 -3.93 18.41 -15.98
CA ASN A 196 -5.20 18.34 -15.26
C ASN A 196 -5.08 17.51 -13.98
N ILE A 197 -6.13 17.49 -13.16
CA ILE A 197 -6.12 16.78 -11.87
C ILE A 197 -5.81 15.29 -12.01
N TYR A 198 -6.26 14.64 -13.10
CA TYR A 198 -6.08 13.20 -13.30
C TYR A 198 -4.63 12.87 -13.66
N GLN A 199 -4.01 13.71 -14.49
CA GLN A 199 -2.58 13.61 -14.79
C GLN A 199 -1.75 13.87 -13.54
N TRP A 200 -2.11 14.87 -12.74
CA TRP A 200 -1.45 15.13 -11.46
C TRP A 200 -1.58 13.95 -10.49
N LEU A 201 -2.75 13.31 -10.36
CA LEU A 201 -2.89 12.09 -9.56
C LEU A 201 -1.90 11.01 -10.02
N LEU A 202 -1.79 10.80 -11.33
CA LEU A 202 -0.90 9.81 -11.95
C LEU A 202 0.59 10.12 -11.82
N THR A 203 1.00 11.34 -11.46
CA THR A 203 2.40 11.61 -11.09
C THR A 203 2.72 11.13 -9.68
N HIS A 204 1.72 10.75 -8.89
CA HIS A 204 1.89 10.29 -7.52
C HIS A 204 1.65 8.79 -7.42
N GLN A 205 2.63 8.13 -6.82
CA GLN A 205 2.61 6.71 -6.52
C GLN A 205 3.26 6.55 -5.16
N ARG A 206 2.65 5.72 -4.32
CA ARG A 206 3.30 5.28 -3.09
C ARG A 206 4.47 4.39 -3.46
N THR A 207 5.60 4.55 -2.78
CA THR A 207 6.61 3.50 -2.82
C THR A 207 5.96 2.21 -2.36
N ALA A 208 5.87 1.20 -3.23
CA ALA A 208 5.48 -0.13 -2.83
C ALA A 208 6.51 -0.57 -1.79
N THR A 209 6.16 -0.51 -0.51
CA THR A 209 7.03 -1.02 0.55
C THR A 209 6.90 -2.53 0.52
N LYS A 210 7.44 -3.15 -0.54
CA LYS A 210 7.62 -4.59 -0.60
C LYS A 210 8.77 -4.87 0.35
N VAL A 211 8.43 -5.28 1.56
CA VAL A 211 9.38 -6.02 2.38
C VAL A 211 9.90 -7.15 1.51
N PHE A 212 11.21 -7.29 1.45
CA PHE A 212 11.87 -8.30 0.64
C PHE A 212 12.78 -9.09 1.57
N ALA A 213 12.50 -10.37 1.75
CA ALA A 213 13.26 -11.25 2.62
C ALA A 213 14.59 -11.72 1.97
N GLY A 214 14.90 -11.25 0.77
CA GLY A 214 16.04 -11.69 -0.02
C GLY A 214 15.66 -12.83 -0.97
N ASN A 215 16.59 -13.18 -1.85
CA ASN A 215 16.43 -14.34 -2.72
C ASN A 215 16.59 -15.63 -1.92
N ASP A 216 15.96 -16.71 -2.40
CA ASP A 216 16.16 -18.05 -1.85
C ASP A 216 17.64 -18.45 -1.88
N VAL A 217 18.08 -19.13 -0.82
CA VAL A 217 19.47 -19.50 -0.61
C VAL A 217 19.62 -21.00 -0.72
N GLN A 218 20.56 -21.47 -1.54
CA GLN A 218 20.92 -22.87 -1.62
C GLN A 218 22.36 -23.08 -1.11
N ILE A 219 22.55 -24.02 -0.19
CA ILE A 219 23.86 -24.37 0.34
C ILE A 219 24.09 -25.88 0.26
N THR A 220 25.36 -26.28 0.18
CA THR A 220 25.79 -27.68 0.18
C THR A 220 26.70 -27.93 1.39
N PRO A 221 26.52 -29.04 2.12
CA PRO A 221 27.46 -29.45 3.17
C PRO A 221 28.92 -29.48 2.66
N PRO A 222 29.93 -29.15 3.49
CA PRO A 222 29.86 -28.99 4.95
C PRO A 222 29.37 -27.61 5.43
N THR A 223 29.02 -26.69 4.53
CA THR A 223 28.46 -25.38 4.91
C THR A 223 27.15 -25.56 5.68
N SER A 224 27.09 -25.00 6.87
CA SER A 224 25.94 -25.09 7.79
C SER A 224 25.40 -23.71 8.21
N THR A 225 25.76 -22.67 7.46
CA THR A 225 25.31 -21.29 7.67
C THR A 225 24.81 -20.68 6.36
N ALA A 226 23.90 -19.71 6.46
CA ALA A 226 23.37 -18.94 5.34
C ALA A 226 23.11 -17.49 5.78
N GLN A 227 23.44 -16.52 4.93
CA GLN A 227 23.14 -15.11 5.19
C GLN A 227 21.77 -14.77 4.60
N LEU A 228 20.88 -14.15 5.39
CA LEU A 228 19.64 -13.56 4.89
C LEU A 228 19.88 -12.09 4.57
N ASN A 229 19.35 -11.62 3.43
CA ASN A 229 19.58 -10.26 2.93
C ASN A 229 18.24 -9.53 2.79
N GLY A 230 17.75 -9.02 3.92
CA GLY A 230 16.48 -8.30 3.98
C GLY A 230 16.56 -6.90 3.37
N ALA A 231 15.46 -6.43 2.79
CA ALA A 231 15.31 -5.05 2.32
C ALA A 231 13.86 -4.56 2.48
N GLY A 232 13.69 -3.25 2.50
CA GLY A 232 12.40 -2.59 2.55
C GLY A 232 12.23 -1.67 3.77
N THR A 233 11.06 -1.05 3.84
CA THR A 233 10.63 -0.18 4.94
C THR A 233 9.28 -0.66 5.44
N GLY A 234 8.86 -0.15 6.60
CA GLY A 234 7.48 -0.32 7.04
C GLY A 234 6.48 0.36 6.09
N PRO A 235 5.18 0.06 6.22
CA PRO A 235 4.13 0.49 5.29
C PRO A 235 4.06 1.98 4.97
N ASN A 236 4.51 2.83 5.91
CA ASN A 236 4.56 4.28 5.74
C ASN A 236 5.90 4.85 5.24
N GLY A 237 6.83 3.99 4.81
CA GLY A 237 8.16 4.41 4.37
C GLY A 237 9.19 4.56 5.50
N THR A 238 8.78 4.48 6.78
CA THR A 238 9.69 4.46 7.93
C THR A 238 9.86 3.04 8.48
N THR A 239 10.89 2.83 9.29
CA THR A 239 11.11 1.56 9.98
C THR A 239 11.37 1.80 11.46
N SER A 240 10.53 1.21 12.30
CA SER A 240 10.71 1.16 13.75
C SER A 240 11.44 -0.10 14.18
N PHE A 241 11.07 -1.27 13.64
CA PHE A 241 11.77 -2.52 13.95
C PHE A 241 11.66 -3.56 12.82
N TYR A 242 12.65 -4.44 12.79
CA TYR A 242 12.67 -5.65 11.97
C TYR A 242 12.36 -6.84 12.87
N ASN A 243 11.69 -7.85 12.33
CA ASN A 243 11.48 -9.11 13.02
C ASN A 243 11.55 -10.29 12.06
N TRP A 244 12.54 -11.15 12.26
CA TRP A 244 12.69 -12.41 11.57
C TRP A 244 12.10 -13.57 12.38
N THR A 245 11.30 -14.39 11.71
CA THR A 245 10.73 -15.61 12.31
C THR A 245 10.99 -16.81 11.42
N LYS A 246 11.37 -17.94 12.02
CA LYS A 246 11.43 -19.22 11.33
C LYS A 246 10.03 -19.84 11.33
N LEU A 247 9.46 -20.05 10.15
CA LEU A 247 8.12 -20.60 9.98
C LEU A 247 8.12 -22.13 9.93
N SER A 248 9.13 -22.72 9.30
CA SER A 248 9.21 -24.18 9.09
C SER A 248 10.66 -24.65 8.88
N GLY A 249 10.86 -25.96 8.95
CA GLY A 249 12.13 -26.64 8.67
C GLY A 249 12.65 -27.50 9.83
N PRO A 250 13.77 -28.22 9.64
CA PRO A 250 14.40 -29.07 10.67
C PRO A 250 14.73 -28.33 11.97
N ALA A 251 15.02 -29.03 13.08
CA ALA A 251 15.21 -28.42 14.41
C ALA A 251 16.25 -27.29 14.50
N GLY A 252 17.31 -27.32 13.67
CA GLY A 252 18.33 -26.27 13.61
C GLY A 252 17.89 -24.98 12.89
N GLY A 253 18.81 -24.28 12.22
CA GLY A 253 18.47 -23.05 11.48
C GLY A 253 18.22 -21.83 12.36
N ASN A 254 19.12 -21.59 13.31
CA ASN A 254 19.02 -20.54 14.33
C ASN A 254 19.43 -19.17 13.76
N LEU A 255 18.63 -18.14 14.00
CA LEU A 255 18.91 -16.77 13.61
C LEU A 255 19.85 -16.09 14.61
N SER A 256 20.90 -15.42 14.12
CA SER A 256 21.86 -14.71 14.98
C SER A 256 21.25 -13.51 15.72
N ASN A 257 20.33 -12.78 15.07
CA ASN A 257 19.58 -11.68 15.67
C ASN A 257 18.28 -11.45 14.89
N THR A 258 17.13 -11.71 15.51
CA THR A 258 15.82 -11.55 14.85
C THR A 258 15.49 -10.11 14.48
N SER A 259 16.13 -9.13 15.13
CA SER A 259 15.89 -7.70 14.92
C SER A 259 16.91 -7.04 13.98
N SER A 260 17.85 -7.81 13.43
CA SER A 260 18.76 -7.33 12.39
C SER A 260 18.11 -7.44 11.01
N LEU A 261 18.36 -6.47 10.12
CA LEU A 261 17.91 -6.56 8.73
C LEU A 261 18.56 -7.75 8.00
N ASN A 262 19.83 -8.05 8.32
CA ASN A 262 20.63 -9.09 7.67
C ASN A 262 21.18 -10.09 8.70
N PRO A 263 20.36 -11.00 9.24
CA PRO A 263 20.83 -12.03 10.16
C PRO A 263 21.52 -13.18 9.43
N THR A 264 22.36 -13.91 10.18
CA THR A 264 22.94 -15.17 9.73
C THR A 264 22.14 -16.31 10.35
N VAL A 265 21.79 -17.29 9.53
CA VAL A 265 21.21 -18.57 9.96
C VAL A 265 22.33 -19.57 10.18
N SER A 266 22.29 -20.31 11.29
CA SER A 266 23.31 -21.31 11.65
C SER A 266 22.70 -22.66 12.05
N SER A 267 23.55 -23.67 12.25
CA SER A 267 23.14 -25.04 12.59
C SER A 267 22.19 -25.64 11.54
N LEU A 268 22.47 -25.37 10.26
CA LEU A 268 21.71 -25.91 9.14
C LEU A 268 22.11 -27.37 8.87
N VAL A 269 21.10 -28.22 8.68
CA VAL A 269 21.23 -29.63 8.27
C VAL A 269 20.43 -29.84 6.98
N PRO A 270 20.69 -30.92 6.20
CA PRO A 270 19.94 -31.20 4.97
C PRO A 270 18.42 -31.09 5.17
N GLY A 271 17.76 -30.32 4.30
CA GLY A 271 16.35 -29.97 4.42
C GLY A 271 16.04 -28.57 3.89
N THR A 272 14.77 -28.19 3.99
CA THR A 272 14.26 -26.89 3.54
C THR A 272 13.73 -26.11 4.75
N TYR A 273 14.13 -24.85 4.85
CA TYR A 273 13.72 -23.92 5.90
C TYR A 273 12.99 -22.74 5.28
N THR A 274 11.95 -22.22 5.93
CA THR A 274 11.27 -20.98 5.52
C THR A 274 11.35 -19.96 6.64
N TYR A 275 11.82 -18.75 6.30
CA TYR A 275 11.92 -17.62 7.20
C TYR A 275 11.04 -16.48 6.70
N ARG A 276 10.50 -15.66 7.62
CA ARG A 276 9.73 -14.45 7.32
C ARG A 276 10.40 -13.23 7.91
N LEU A 277 10.59 -12.20 7.09
CA LEU A 277 10.90 -10.85 7.53
C LEU A 277 9.60 -10.07 7.68
N THR A 278 9.39 -9.47 8.85
CA THR A 278 8.34 -8.48 9.09
C THR A 278 9.02 -7.15 9.41
N ILE A 279 8.62 -6.07 8.71
CA ILE A 279 9.08 -4.71 9.00
C ILE A 279 7.90 -3.91 9.49
N THR A 280 8.05 -3.28 10.66
CA THR A 280 7.04 -2.45 11.29
C THR A 280 7.49 -1.00 11.27
N ASP A 281 6.59 -0.10 10.88
CA ASP A 281 6.85 1.33 10.89
C ASP A 281 6.70 1.97 12.28
N ASN A 282 7.07 3.25 12.41
CA ASN A 282 6.94 4.04 13.64
C ASN A 282 5.49 4.23 14.12
N SER A 283 4.51 3.79 13.33
CA SER A 283 3.09 3.85 13.66
C SER A 283 2.50 2.48 14.00
N GLY A 284 3.33 1.43 14.04
CA GLY A 284 2.94 0.07 14.40
C GLY A 284 2.35 -0.75 13.24
N ALA A 285 2.24 -0.20 12.03
CA ALA A 285 1.79 -0.97 10.87
C ALA A 285 2.93 -1.81 10.32
N SER A 286 2.63 -3.01 9.81
CA SER A 286 3.63 -3.99 9.41
C SER A 286 3.38 -4.56 8.01
N ASN A 287 4.45 -4.88 7.30
CA ASN A 287 4.40 -5.71 6.08
C ASN A 287 5.45 -6.84 6.18
N SER A 288 5.31 -7.89 5.38
CA SER A 288 6.20 -9.06 5.48
C SER A 288 6.46 -9.76 4.15
N ASP A 289 7.57 -10.51 4.10
CA ASP A 289 7.94 -11.39 2.99
C ASP A 289 8.67 -12.63 3.50
N ASN A 290 8.69 -13.70 2.70
CA ASN A 290 9.31 -14.98 3.06
C ASN A 290 10.50 -15.31 2.16
N VAL A 291 11.48 -16.04 2.71
CA VAL A 291 12.64 -16.58 1.99
C VAL A 291 12.84 -18.05 2.34
N VAL A 292 13.29 -18.84 1.36
CA VAL A 292 13.59 -20.26 1.53
C VAL A 292 15.10 -20.48 1.58
N VAL A 293 15.55 -21.29 2.55
CA VAL A 293 16.93 -21.81 2.60
C VAL A 293 16.87 -23.32 2.35
N HIS A 294 17.49 -23.77 1.27
CA HIS A 294 17.58 -25.18 0.90
C HIS A 294 19.00 -25.71 1.14
N VAL A 295 19.11 -26.76 1.94
CA VAL A 295 20.38 -27.43 2.26
C VAL A 295 20.40 -28.76 1.54
N ASN A 296 21.32 -28.90 0.58
CA ASN A 296 21.46 -30.10 -0.22
C ASN A 296 21.82 -31.33 0.65
N PRO A 297 21.47 -32.56 0.22
CA PRO A 297 21.89 -33.78 0.89
C PRO A 297 23.41 -33.90 1.00
N ILE A 298 23.88 -34.55 2.07
CA ILE A 298 25.31 -34.90 2.21
C ILE A 298 25.64 -35.95 1.15
N THR A 299 26.55 -35.62 0.23
CA THR A 299 27.07 -36.57 -0.76
C THR A 299 28.40 -37.13 -0.26
N VAL A 300 28.40 -38.37 0.23
CA VAL A 300 29.65 -39.08 0.55
C VAL A 300 30.12 -39.83 -0.70
N ARG A 301 31.28 -39.46 -1.24
CA ARG A 301 31.97 -40.28 -2.22
C ARG A 301 32.96 -41.17 -1.48
N ILE A 302 32.68 -42.47 -1.39
CA ILE A 302 33.68 -43.45 -0.98
C ILE A 302 34.54 -43.71 -2.21
N GLN A 303 35.79 -43.24 -2.22
CA GLN A 303 36.79 -43.75 -3.15
C GLN A 303 37.40 -44.99 -2.49
N ALA A 304 37.16 -46.16 -3.07
CA ALA A 304 37.89 -47.36 -2.68
C ALA A 304 39.34 -47.17 -3.14
N GLU A 305 40.26 -47.00 -2.19
CA GLU A 305 41.69 -47.09 -2.50
C GLU A 305 42.04 -48.56 -2.70
N ASN A 306 42.50 -48.87 -3.91
CA ASN A 306 43.24 -50.07 -4.29
C ASN A 306 42.42 -51.33 -4.68
N TRP A 307 42.46 -51.63 -5.98
CA TRP A 307 41.85 -52.78 -6.68
C TRP A 307 42.42 -54.16 -6.28
N ALA A 308 43.54 -54.22 -5.55
CA ALA A 308 44.26 -55.48 -5.33
C ALA A 308 43.73 -56.37 -4.19
N ALA A 309 42.79 -55.91 -3.36
CA ALA A 309 42.30 -56.70 -2.23
C ALA A 309 40.84 -56.37 -1.91
N MET A 310 39.86 -56.85 -2.68
CA MET A 310 38.48 -56.82 -2.18
C MET A 310 37.56 -57.85 -2.85
N SER A 311 37.22 -58.87 -2.06
CA SER A 311 35.95 -59.57 -2.18
C SER A 311 34.83 -58.55 -1.96
N GLY A 312 34.05 -58.29 -3.01
CA GLY A 312 32.63 -57.90 -2.97
C GLY A 312 32.25 -56.55 -2.36
N VAL A 313 31.72 -55.64 -3.20
CA VAL A 313 30.71 -54.68 -2.75
C VAL A 313 29.56 -54.67 -3.76
N GLN A 314 28.37 -55.05 -3.29
CA GLN A 314 27.12 -54.83 -4.01
C GLN A 314 26.37 -53.71 -3.27
N ALA A 315 26.11 -52.60 -3.96
CA ALA A 315 25.43 -51.45 -3.39
C ALA A 315 23.91 -51.64 -3.47
N VAL A 316 23.23 -51.60 -2.33
CA VAL A 316 21.78 -51.33 -2.24
C VAL A 316 21.56 -50.31 -1.13
N GLY A 317 20.63 -49.38 -1.36
CA GLY A 317 20.50 -48.11 -0.66
C GLY A 317 20.20 -48.16 0.84
N THR A 318 20.54 -47.02 1.47
CA THR A 318 20.05 -46.47 2.75
C THR A 318 20.01 -47.39 3.96
N SER A 319 21.13 -47.95 4.39
CA SER A 319 21.49 -48.08 5.82
C SER A 319 22.90 -48.66 5.96
N LEU A 320 23.80 -47.92 6.63
CA LEU A 320 25.10 -48.45 7.05
C LEU A 320 24.88 -49.53 8.12
N CYS A 321 25.32 -50.75 7.86
CA CYS A 321 25.62 -51.72 8.91
C CYS A 321 26.84 -52.54 8.47
N ALA A 322 28.00 -52.29 9.08
CA ALA A 322 29.15 -53.15 8.96
C ALA A 322 29.24 -54.02 10.22
N ARG A 323 29.20 -55.35 10.06
CA ARG A 323 29.74 -56.29 11.03
C ARG A 323 30.62 -57.28 10.26
N LEU A 324 31.93 -57.12 10.43
CA LEU A 324 32.91 -58.08 9.92
C LEU A 324 32.96 -59.24 10.91
N HIS A 325 32.68 -60.45 10.44
CA HIS A 325 33.13 -61.66 11.10
C HIS A 325 34.44 -62.12 10.43
N PRO A 326 35.37 -62.67 11.22
CA PRO A 326 36.78 -62.84 10.88
C PRO A 326 37.04 -63.72 9.66
#